data_AF-A0A0A9Z844-F1
#
_entry.id   AF-A0A0A9Z844-F1
#
_cell.length_a   1.000
_cell.length_b   1.000
_cell.length_c   1.000
_cell.angle_alpha   90.00
_cell.angle_beta   90.00
_cell.angle_gamma   90.00
#
_symmetry.space_group_name_H-M   'P 1'
#
loop_
_entity.id
_entity.type
_entity.pdbx_description
1 polymer ?
#
loop_
_entity_poly.entity_id
_entity_poly.type
_entity_poly.pdbx_seq_one_letter_code
_entity_poly.pdbx_strand_id
1 'polypeptide(L)'
;KDWTEHLILPNSNKVLFKLDTGAQCNVINEEIANKSSLYITSSPVNHIISYTNDKLPVLGQCSADVITKQNKHHFVKFIVVGNDFPAILGRESCQSLGFIKRIQDVRIASEDSNIF
;
A
#
# COMPACT_ATOMS: atom_id res chain seq x y z
N LYS A 1 -15.30 -6.73 5.35
CA LYS A 1 -14.66 -5.54 5.98
C LYS A 1 -13.24 -5.47 5.43
N ASP A 2 -12.84 -4.35 4.85
CA ASP A 2 -11.53 -4.23 4.19
C ASP A 2 -10.39 -4.29 5.23
N TRP A 3 -9.25 -4.83 4.82
CA TRP A 3 -8.02 -4.76 5.61
C TRP A 3 -7.37 -3.41 5.39
N THR A 4 -7.05 -2.72 6.47
CA THR A 4 -6.55 -1.35 6.41
C THR A 4 -5.46 -1.11 7.44
N GLU A 5 -4.47 -0.28 7.10
CA GLU A 5 -3.43 0.13 8.02
C GLU A 5 -3.20 1.64 7.99
N HIS A 6 -2.80 2.19 9.14
CA HIS A 6 -2.39 3.59 9.21
C HIS A 6 -0.90 3.72 8.93
N LEU A 7 -0.57 4.61 8.01
CA LEU A 7 0.79 5.10 7.80
C LEU A 7 0.84 6.60 8.09
N ILE A 8 1.94 7.04 8.68
CA ILE A 8 2.25 8.47 8.84
C ILE A 8 3.15 8.85 7.68
N LEU A 9 2.67 9.74 6.82
CA LEU A 9 3.43 10.35 5.74
C LEU A 9 4.13 11.63 6.26
N PRO A 10 5.01 12.26 5.48
CA PRO A 10 5.62 13.54 5.85
C PRO A 10 4.58 14.59 6.26
N ASN A 11 5.03 15.57 7.04
CA ASN A 11 4.19 16.55 7.76
C ASN A 11 3.20 15.92 8.75
N SER A 12 3.53 14.76 9.31
CA SER A 12 2.68 14.05 10.30
C SER A 12 1.28 13.73 9.77
N ASN A 13 1.12 13.60 8.46
CA ASN A 13 -0.16 13.29 7.84
C ASN A 13 -0.48 11.80 8.03
N LYS A 14 -1.42 11.49 8.94
CA LYS A 14 -1.84 10.12 9.21
C LYS A 14 -2.93 9.69 8.23
N VAL A 15 -2.59 8.75 7.35
CA VAL A 15 -3.47 8.28 6.27
C VAL A 15 -3.87 6.83 6.53
N LEU A 16 -5.14 6.50 6.27
CA LEU A 16 -5.63 5.13 6.32
C LEU A 16 -5.51 4.52 4.91
N PHE A 17 -4.69 3.49 4.77
CA PHE A 17 -4.50 2.76 3.52
C PHE A 17 -5.31 1.46 3.51
N LYS A 18 -5.97 1.19 2.40
CA LYS A 18 -6.46 -0.15 2.07
C LYS A 18 -5.31 -1.05 1.67
N LEU A 19 -5.25 -2.26 2.23
CA LEU A 19 -4.30 -3.29 1.84
C LEU A 19 -4.86 -4.08 0.66
N ASP A 20 -4.33 -3.85 -0.54
CA ASP A 20 -4.83 -4.47 -1.77
C ASP A 20 -3.75 -5.34 -2.42
N THR A 21 -3.83 -6.64 -2.13
CA THR A 21 -2.92 -7.64 -2.74
C THR A 21 -3.20 -7.89 -4.22
N GLY A 22 -4.35 -7.45 -4.74
CA GLY A 22 -4.66 -7.47 -6.16
C GLY A 22 -4.02 -6.30 -6.91
N ALA A 23 -3.65 -5.22 -6.22
CA ALA A 23 -3.02 -4.07 -6.82
C ALA A 23 -1.50 -4.26 -7.02
N GLN A 24 -1.01 -3.80 -8.17
CA GLN A 24 0.42 -3.82 -8.53
C GLN A 24 1.17 -2.54 -8.13
N CYS A 25 0.46 -1.49 -7.73
CA CYS A 25 1.06 -0.22 -7.34
C CYS A 25 0.37 0.36 -6.10
N ASN A 26 1.05 1.28 -5.42
CA ASN A 26 0.45 2.09 -4.38
C ASN A 26 -0.18 3.33 -4.98
N VAL A 27 -1.30 3.77 -4.41
CA VAL A 27 -2.04 4.92 -4.91
C VAL A 27 -2.36 5.86 -3.75
N ILE A 28 -2.16 7.16 -3.97
CA ILE A 28 -2.71 8.22 -3.13
C ILE A 28 -3.37 9.25 -4.03
N ASN A 29 -4.30 10.02 -3.48
CA ASN A 29 -4.87 11.16 -4.17
C ASN A 29 -4.01 12.42 -4.00
N GLU A 30 -4.28 13.42 -4.84
CA GLU A 30 -3.60 14.72 -4.84
C GLU A 30 -3.69 15.42 -3.47
N GLU A 31 -4.84 15.36 -2.80
CA GLU A 31 -5.03 15.96 -1.47
C GLU A 31 -4.05 15.40 -0.43
N ILE A 32 -3.86 14.07 -0.40
CA ILE A 32 -2.90 13.41 0.50
C ILE A 32 -1.47 13.86 0.17
N ALA A 33 -1.11 13.89 -1.11
CA ALA A 33 0.22 14.33 -1.55
C ALA A 33 0.50 15.77 -1.11
N ASN A 34 -0.47 16.67 -1.31
CA ASN A 34 -0.37 18.08 -0.93
C ASN A 34 -0.27 18.28 0.59
N LYS A 35 -1.11 17.61 1.38
CA LYS A 35 -1.05 17.66 2.86
C LYS A 35 0.29 17.17 3.39
N SER A 36 0.91 16.21 2.71
CA SER A 36 2.23 15.69 3.03
C SER A 36 3.39 16.46 2.38
N SER A 37 3.13 17.58 1.69
CA SER A 37 4.12 18.34 0.92
C SER A 37 5.01 17.47 0.04
N LEU A 38 4.43 16.42 -0.57
CA LEU A 38 5.15 15.55 -1.48
C LEU A 38 5.32 16.22 -2.84
N TYR A 39 6.52 16.14 -3.38
CA TYR A 39 6.79 16.63 -4.72
C TYR A 39 6.28 15.63 -5.77
N ILE A 40 5.25 16.04 -6.51
CA ILE A 40 4.65 15.25 -7.58
C ILE A 40 5.46 15.46 -8.86
N THR A 41 5.93 14.36 -9.45
CA THR A 41 6.70 14.34 -10.70
C THR A 41 5.91 13.66 -11.81
N SER A 42 6.30 13.89 -13.06
CA SER A 42 5.73 13.17 -14.20
C SER A 42 5.88 11.65 -14.01
N SER A 43 4.81 10.93 -14.30
CA SER A 43 4.78 9.47 -14.32
C SER A 43 4.89 8.98 -15.76
N PRO A 44 5.67 7.90 -16.04
CA PRO A 44 5.62 7.23 -17.33
C PRO A 44 4.30 6.47 -17.54
N VAL A 45 3.49 6.30 -16.49
CA VAL A 45 2.17 5.67 -16.50
C VAL A 45 1.11 6.76 -16.57
N ASN A 46 0.31 6.77 -17.64
CA ASN A 46 -0.73 7.78 -17.86
C ASN A 46 -2.07 7.41 -17.21
N HIS A 47 -2.35 6.11 -17.02
CA HIS A 47 -3.59 5.61 -16.41
C HIS A 47 -3.28 4.33 -15.63
N ILE A 48 -3.99 4.13 -14.52
CA ILE A 48 -4.09 2.81 -13.87
C ILE A 48 -5.39 2.14 -14.30
N ILE A 49 -5.37 0.81 -14.39
CA ILE A 49 -6.50 0.00 -14.87
C ILE A 49 -7.00 -0.85 -13.71
N SER A 50 -8.30 -0.81 -13.42
CA SER A 50 -8.93 -1.66 -12.42
C SER A 50 -9.10 -3.09 -12.94
N TYR A 51 -9.42 -4.03 -12.05
CA TYR A 51 -9.75 -5.40 -12.47
C TYR A 51 -10.97 -5.47 -13.42
N THR A 52 -11.91 -4.53 -13.28
CA THR A 52 -13.10 -4.38 -14.13
C THR A 52 -12.85 -3.59 -15.41
N ASN A 53 -11.58 -3.30 -15.73
CA ASN A 53 -11.13 -2.57 -16.92
C ASN A 53 -11.48 -1.06 -16.93
N ASP A 54 -11.83 -0.49 -15.77
CA ASP A 54 -11.99 0.94 -15.60
C ASP A 54 -10.63 1.63 -15.62
N LYS A 55 -10.55 2.77 -16.30
CA LYS A 55 -9.31 3.55 -16.42
C LYS A 55 -9.37 4.77 -15.52
N LEU A 56 -8.38 4.90 -14.65
CA LEU A 56 -8.22 6.08 -13.81
C LEU A 56 -6.99 6.87 -14.28
N PRO A 57 -7.15 8.15 -14.68
CA PRO A 57 -6.03 9.01 -15.08
C PRO A 57 -5.03 9.22 -13.95
N VAL A 58 -3.75 9.21 -14.31
CA VAL A 58 -2.63 9.50 -13.41
C VAL A 58 -2.24 10.97 -13.55
N LEU A 59 -2.14 11.66 -12.40
CA LEU A 59 -1.63 13.03 -12.33
C LEU A 59 -0.10 13.06 -12.25
N GLY A 60 0.50 12.03 -11.65
CA GLY A 60 1.94 11.90 -11.54
C GLY A 60 2.35 10.76 -10.61
N GLN A 61 3.58 10.84 -10.12
CA GLN A 61 4.12 9.92 -9.13
C GLN A 61 4.96 10.69 -8.10
N CYS A 62 5.04 10.14 -6.89
CA CYS A 62 5.91 10.66 -5.85
C CYS A 62 6.47 9.50 -5.00
N SER A 63 7.47 9.79 -4.19
CA SER A 63 7.96 8.87 -3.17
C SER A 63 7.92 9.55 -1.81
N ALA A 64 7.60 8.79 -0.77
CA ALA A 64 7.53 9.30 0.59
C ALA A 64 8.26 8.38 1.57
N ASP A 65 8.89 8.96 2.57
CA ASP A 65 9.24 8.25 3.79
C ASP A 65 7.99 8.10 4.65
N VAL A 66 7.56 6.86 4.87
CA VAL A 66 6.35 6.53 5.63
C VAL A 66 6.72 5.80 6.91
N ILE A 67 5.99 6.11 7.98
CA ILE A 67 6.19 5.52 9.30
C ILE A 67 5.02 4.60 9.61
N THR A 68 5.33 3.35 9.94
CA THR A 68 4.35 2.34 10.39
C THR A 68 3.97 2.56 11.85
N LYS A 69 2.91 1.89 12.33
CA LYS A 69 2.54 1.87 13.75
C LYS A 69 3.66 1.38 14.66
N GLN A 70 4.56 0.53 14.17
CA GLN A 70 5.74 0.04 14.89
C GLN A 70 6.94 1.01 14.81
N ASN A 71 6.71 2.26 14.39
CA ASN A 71 7.72 3.30 14.24
C ASN A 71 8.87 2.93 13.30
N LYS A 72 8.60 2.09 12.29
CA LYS A 72 9.55 1.74 11.23
C LYS A 72 9.36 2.65 10.03
N HIS A 73 10.47 3.17 9.52
CA HIS A 73 10.55 4.02 8.33
C HIS A 73 10.68 3.16 7.07
N HIS A 74 9.96 3.53 6.03
CA HIS A 74 9.98 2.87 4.72
C HIS A 74 9.87 3.90 3.62
N PHE A 75 10.70 3.78 2.58
CA PHE A 75 10.55 4.62 1.39
C PHE A 75 9.58 3.95 0.40
N VAL A 76 8.45 4.58 0.15
CA VAL A 76 7.36 4.01 -0.66
C VAL A 76 7.03 4.93 -1.83
N LYS A 77 6.99 4.35 -3.03
CA LYS A 77 6.57 5.03 -4.25
C LYS A 77 5.05 4.94 -4.41
N PHE A 78 4.42 6.06 -4.78
CA PHE A 78 3.00 6.18 -5.04
C PHE A 78 2.74 6.73 -6.44
N ILE A 79 1.69 6.21 -7.08
CA ILE A 79 1.02 6.86 -8.19
C ILE A 79 0.02 7.85 -7.59
N VAL A 80 0.00 9.07 -8.13
CA VAL A 80 -0.89 10.13 -7.69
C VAL A 80 -2.04 10.26 -8.68
N VAL A 81 -3.26 10.23 -8.16
CA VAL A 81 -4.51 10.34 -8.93
C VAL A 81 -5.36 11.50 -8.41
N GLY A 82 -6.46 11.79 -9.10
CA GLY A 82 -7.42 12.81 -8.67
C GLY A 82 -8.04 12.54 -7.30
N ASN A 83 -8.80 13.53 -6.82
CA ASN A 83 -9.53 13.43 -5.55
C ASN A 83 -10.59 12.31 -5.59
N ASP A 84 -11.10 11.93 -4.42
CA ASP A 84 -12.12 10.87 -4.23
C ASP A 84 -11.65 9.42 -4.48
N PHE A 85 -10.35 9.18 -4.61
CA PHE A 85 -9.78 7.82 -4.66
C PHE A 85 -9.21 7.40 -3.30
N PRO A 86 -9.50 6.18 -2.80
CA PRO A 86 -8.94 5.69 -1.56
C PRO A 86 -7.44 5.46 -1.66
N ALA A 87 -6.72 5.69 -0.56
CA ALA A 87 -5.31 5.36 -0.49
C ALA A 87 -5.12 3.83 -0.49
N ILE A 88 -4.29 3.30 -1.39
CA ILE A 88 -4.07 1.86 -1.58
C ILE A 88 -2.59 1.53 -1.41
N LEU A 89 -2.30 0.48 -0.65
CA LEU A 89 -1.02 -0.20 -0.68
C LEU A 89 -1.14 -1.45 -1.55
N GLY A 90 -0.32 -1.50 -2.59
CA GLY A 90 -0.22 -2.66 -3.46
C GLY A 90 0.48 -3.82 -2.77
N ARG A 91 0.41 -4.98 -3.43
CA ARG A 91 0.94 -6.26 -2.94
C ARG A 91 2.38 -6.18 -2.45
N GLU A 92 3.29 -5.61 -3.24
CA GLU A 92 4.72 -5.56 -2.89
C GLU A 92 4.95 -4.76 -1.60
N SER A 93 4.29 -3.62 -1.46
CA SER A 93 4.35 -2.82 -0.24
C SER A 93 3.68 -3.53 0.94
N CYS A 94 2.51 -4.15 0.75
CA CYS A 94 1.89 -4.94 1.82
C CYS A 94 2.83 -6.03 2.36
N GLN A 95 3.62 -6.67 1.50
CA GLN A 95 4.60 -7.68 1.90
C GLN A 95 5.84 -7.06 2.54
N SER A 96 6.42 -6.01 1.95
CA SER A 96 7.67 -5.40 2.44
C SER A 96 7.49 -4.64 3.75
N LEU A 97 6.31 -4.05 3.99
CA LEU A 97 5.93 -3.45 5.27
C LEU A 97 5.52 -4.50 6.32
N GLY A 98 5.44 -5.79 5.95
CA GLY A 98 5.13 -6.88 6.87
C GLY A 98 3.66 -7.01 7.25
N PHE A 99 2.75 -6.37 6.51
CA PHE A 99 1.31 -6.45 6.76
C PHE A 99 0.71 -7.78 6.27
N ILE A 100 1.32 -8.39 5.24
CA ILE A 100 0.83 -9.63 4.64
C ILE A 100 2.00 -10.60 4.44
N LYS A 101 1.78 -11.88 4.76
CA LYS A 101 2.72 -12.97 4.51
C LYS A 101 2.07 -14.04 3.63
N ARG A 102 2.73 -14.41 2.54
CA ARG A 102 2.28 -15.53 1.68
C ARG A 102 2.74 -16.85 2.31
N ILE A 103 1.79 -17.73 2.62
CA ILE A 103 2.05 -19.09 3.05
C ILE A 103 1.79 -20.01 1.83
N GLN A 104 2.78 -20.79 1.44
CA GLN A 104 2.66 -21.71 0.30
C GLN A 104 2.18 -23.11 0.71
N ASP A 105 2.53 -23.52 1.92
CA ASP A 105 2.25 -24.85 2.45
C ASP A 105 2.04 -24.73 3.97
N VAL A 106 1.12 -25.52 4.51
CA VAL A 106 0.88 -25.65 5.95
C VAL A 106 1.00 -27.13 6.27
N ARG A 107 2.03 -27.49 7.05
CA ARG A 107 2.20 -28.84 7.58
C ARG A 107 1.60 -28.93 8.96
N ILE A 108 0.70 -29.89 9.15
CA ILE A 108 0.15 -30.23 10.46
C ILE A 108 1.08 -31.27 11.06
N ALA A 109 1.69 -30.96 12.20
CA ALA A 109 2.41 -31.97 12.97
C ALA A 109 1.39 -32.97 13.54
N SER A 110 1.56 -34.26 13.24
CA SER A 110 0.85 -35.32 13.96
C SER A 110 1.39 -35.38 15.38
N GLU A 111 0.50 -35.38 16.38
CA GLU A 111 0.90 -35.62 17.78
C GLU A 111 1.62 -36.97 17.88
N ASP A 112 2.86 -36.94 18.36
CA ASP A 112 3.60 -38.14 18.71
C ASP A 112 2.85 -38.87 19.83
N SER A 113 2.09 -39.89 19.45
CA SER A 113 1.55 -40.89 20.35
C SER A 113 2.70 -41.81 20.81
N ASN A 114 3.66 -41.27 21.56
CA ASN A 114 4.64 -42.05 22.30
C ASN A 114 4.60 -41.65 23.77
N ILE A 115 3.50 -42.05 24.41
CA ILE A 115 3.46 -42.31 25.85
C ILE A 115 3.62 -43.81 26.00
N PHE A 116 4.86 -44.30 26.04
CA PHE A 116 5.23 -45.59 26.65
C PHE A 116 6.66 -45.50 27.19
#